data_AF-A0A835PT70-F1
#
_entry.id   AF-A0A835PT70-F1
#
_cell.length_a   1.000
_cell.length_b   1.000
_cell.length_c   1.000
_cell.angle_alpha   90.00
_cell.angle_beta   90.00
_cell.angle_gamma   90.00
#
_symmetry.space_group_name_H-M   'P 1'
#
loop_
_entity.id
_entity.type
_entity.pdbx_description
1 polymer ?
#
loop_
_entity_poly.entity_id
_entity_poly.type
_entity_poly.pdbx_seq_one_letter_code
_entity_poly.pdbx_strand_id
1 'polypeptide(L)'
;MELWGDRIIQRDFRSAGSMEYLIKDLGMALEDDCGSGERGGSPAVLPGAALCRQLSQAVVANREASIGIQGLITAIERINGK
;
A
#
# COMPACT_ATOMS: atom_id res chain seq x y z
N MET A 1 15.98 3.90 4.84
CA MET A 1 15.87 3.81 3.36
C MET A 1 16.76 2.74 2.76
N GLU A 2 17.87 2.35 3.42
CA GLU A 2 18.89 1.45 2.87
C GLU A 2 18.36 0.09 2.37
N LEU A 3 17.41 -0.54 3.06
CA LEU A 3 16.91 -1.88 2.64
C LEU A 3 16.03 -1.85 1.39
N TRP A 4 15.19 -0.83 1.23
CA TRP A 4 14.18 -0.76 0.17
C TRP A 4 14.53 0.22 -0.94
N GLY A 5 15.28 1.29 -0.62
CA GLY A 5 15.69 2.32 -1.56
C GLY A 5 16.56 1.78 -2.68
N ASP A 6 17.57 0.97 -2.34
CA ASP A 6 18.46 0.36 -3.33
C ASP A 6 17.70 -0.56 -4.29
N ARG A 7 16.76 -1.35 -3.77
CA ARG A 7 15.88 -2.20 -4.59
C ARG A 7 14.98 -1.38 -5.51
N ILE A 8 14.44 -0.27 -5.02
CA ILE A 8 13.62 0.64 -5.85
C ILE A 8 14.45 1.26 -6.98
N ILE A 9 15.67 1.73 -6.67
CA ILE A 9 16.59 2.31 -7.67
C ILE A 9 16.96 1.27 -8.73
N GLN A 10 17.22 0.03 -8.32
CA GLN A 10 17.55 -1.09 -9.22
C GLN A 10 16.34 -1.70 -9.93
N ARG A 11 15.11 -1.20 -9.67
CA ARG A 11 13.83 -1.78 -10.12
C ARG A 11 13.65 -3.27 -9.74
N ASP A 12 14.24 -3.69 -8.62
CA ASP A 12 14.06 -5.03 -8.06
C ASP A 12 12.78 -5.08 -7.21
N PHE A 13 11.68 -5.44 -7.88
CA PHE A 13 10.37 -5.55 -7.25
C PHE A 13 9.96 -6.99 -6.90
N ARG A 14 10.92 -7.92 -6.86
CA ARG A 14 10.66 -9.29 -6.39
C ARG A 14 10.09 -9.25 -4.98
N SER A 15 9.07 -10.08 -4.73
CA SER A 15 8.31 -10.03 -3.50
C SER A 15 9.18 -10.31 -2.28
N ALA A 16 9.31 -9.31 -1.42
CA ALA A 16 9.73 -9.47 -0.02
C ALA A 16 8.55 -9.28 0.96
N GLY A 17 7.36 -9.05 0.41
CA GLY A 17 6.07 -8.80 1.05
C GLY A 17 5.07 -8.48 -0.06
N SER A 18 3.92 -9.15 -0.08
CA SER A 18 2.96 -9.05 -1.19
C SER A 18 2.13 -7.76 -1.08
N MET A 19 1.94 -7.11 -2.22
CA MET A 19 1.08 -5.92 -2.32
C MET A 19 -0.37 -6.23 -1.93
N GLU A 20 -0.85 -7.42 -2.25
CA GLU A 20 -2.18 -7.90 -1.90
C GLU A 20 -2.37 -8.01 -0.38
N TYR A 21 -1.35 -8.44 0.37
CA TYR A 21 -1.39 -8.43 1.83
C TYR A 21 -1.40 -7.02 2.40
N LEU A 22 -0.64 -6.08 1.81
CA LEU A 22 -0.71 -4.68 2.21
C LEU A 22 -2.12 -4.10 2.00
N ILE A 23 -2.78 -4.40 0.88
CA ILE A 23 -4.16 -3.97 0.62
C ILE A 23 -5.12 -4.56 1.64
N LYS A 24 -4.98 -5.85 1.98
CA LYS A 24 -5.78 -6.51 3.01
C LYS A 24 -5.64 -5.82 4.36
N ASP A 25 -4.41 -5.60 4.81
CA ASP A 25 -4.15 -5.06 6.15
C ASP A 25 -4.57 -3.58 6.26
N LEU A 26 -4.38 -2.79 5.20
CA LEU A 26 -4.91 -1.43 5.12
C LEU A 26 -6.44 -1.41 5.03
N GLY A 27 -7.05 -2.41 4.38
CA GLY A 27 -8.50 -2.60 4.36
C GLY A 27 -9.04 -2.78 5.77
N MET A 28 -8.48 -3.73 6.53
CA MET A 28 -8.82 -3.93 7.94
C MET A 28 -8.60 -2.63 8.74
N ALA A 29 -7.46 -1.97 8.63
CA ALA A 29 -7.21 -0.73 9.40
C ALA A 29 -8.16 0.44 9.09
N LEU A 30 -8.81 0.44 7.92
CA LEU A 30 -9.73 1.51 7.49
C LEU A 30 -11.21 1.15 7.64
N GLU A 31 -11.54 -0.15 7.52
CA GLU A 31 -12.90 -0.67 7.57
C GLU A 31 -13.25 -1.24 8.95
N ASP A 32 -12.27 -1.86 9.63
CA ASP A 32 -12.38 -2.09 11.06
C ASP A 32 -12.23 -0.73 11.72
N ASP A 33 -13.38 -0.29 12.19
CA ASP A 33 -13.57 0.88 13.00
C ASP A 33 -12.48 0.91 14.08
N CYS A 34 -11.44 1.72 13.84
CA CYS A 34 -10.50 2.16 14.87
C CYS A 34 -11.22 2.95 15.99
N GLY A 35 -12.56 2.85 16.10
CA GLY A 35 -13.43 3.22 17.23
C GLY A 35 -14.68 2.34 17.55
N SER A 36 -15.11 1.30 16.80
CA SER A 36 -16.37 0.54 17.14
C SER A 36 -16.19 -0.71 18.00
N GLY A 37 -14.98 -1.18 18.25
CA GLY A 37 -14.77 -2.33 19.13
C GLY A 37 -14.78 -1.94 20.61
N GLU A 38 -15.95 -1.77 21.21
CA GLU A 38 -16.19 -1.86 22.67
C GLU A 38 -15.72 -0.73 23.62
N ARG A 39 -15.10 0.38 23.18
CA ARG A 39 -14.73 1.47 24.12
C ARG A 39 -14.82 2.89 23.56
N GLY A 40 -16.03 3.35 23.20
CA GLY A 40 -16.42 4.77 23.21
C GLY A 40 -15.45 5.80 22.60
N GLY A 41 -14.61 5.40 21.63
CA GLY A 41 -13.60 6.25 21.00
C GLY A 41 -14.13 6.81 19.70
N SER A 42 -13.78 8.06 19.38
CA SER A 42 -14.07 8.62 18.06
C SER A 42 -13.31 7.84 16.98
N PRO A 43 -13.93 7.60 15.80
CA PRO A 43 -13.28 6.89 14.71
C PRO A 43 -11.96 7.57 14.32
N ALA A 44 -10.90 6.78 14.15
CA ALA A 44 -9.61 7.31 13.74
C ALA A 44 -9.66 7.78 12.27
N VAL A 45 -9.27 9.03 12.05
CA VAL A 45 -9.19 9.63 10.71
C VAL A 45 -7.81 9.33 10.12
N LEU A 46 -7.73 8.39 9.17
CA LEU A 46 -6.47 7.87 8.61
C LEU A 46 -6.32 8.15 7.09
N PRO A 47 -6.27 9.43 6.64
CA PRO A 47 -6.24 9.77 5.22
C PRO A 47 -4.98 9.27 4.52
N GLY A 48 -3.84 9.22 5.23
CA GLY A 48 -2.60 8.64 4.69
C GLY A 48 -2.72 7.14 4.40
N ALA A 49 -3.36 6.38 5.28
CA ALA A 49 -3.60 4.95 5.06
C ALA A 49 -4.59 4.71 3.92
N ALA A 50 -5.64 5.53 3.82
CA ALA A 50 -6.60 5.49 2.72
C ALA A 50 -5.93 5.73 1.36
N LEU A 51 -5.06 6.75 1.28
CA LEU A 51 -4.28 7.04 0.07
C LEU A 51 -3.33 5.89 -0.27
N CYS A 52 -2.59 5.35 0.71
CA CYS A 52 -1.70 4.21 0.50
C CYS A 52 -2.46 3.00 -0.06
N ARG A 53 -3.65 2.69 0.45
CA ARG A 53 -4.49 1.59 -0.04
C ARG A 53 -4.87 1.79 -1.51
N GLN A 54 -5.29 3.00 -1.88
CA GLN A 54 -5.65 3.32 -3.27
C GLN A 54 -4.46 3.20 -4.22
N LEU A 55 -3.28 3.69 -3.82
CA LEU A 55 -2.06 3.56 -4.62
C LEU A 55 -1.65 2.09 -4.78
N SER A 56 -1.74 1.28 -3.72
CA SER A 56 -1.47 -0.16 -3.77
C SER A 56 -2.45 -0.89 -4.70
N GLN A 57 -3.74 -0.56 -4.65
CA GLN A 57 -4.75 -1.10 -5.57
C GLN A 57 -4.44 -0.73 -7.02
N ALA A 58 -4.01 0.51 -7.28
CA ALA A 58 -3.61 0.94 -8.61
C ALA A 58 -2.40 0.13 -9.12
N VAL A 59 -1.44 -0.24 -8.27
CA VAL A 59 -0.33 -1.11 -8.68
C VAL A 59 -0.84 -2.49 -9.11
N VAL A 60 -1.69 -3.14 -8.29
CA VAL A 60 -2.23 -4.48 -8.59
C VAL A 60 -3.08 -4.46 -9.85
N ALA A 61 -3.94 -3.45 -10.03
CA ALA A 61 -4.79 -3.32 -11.21
C ALA A 61 -4.01 -3.17 -12.53
N ASN A 62 -2.74 -2.74 -12.46
CA ASN A 62 -1.90 -2.48 -13.63
C ASN A 62 -0.86 -3.59 -13.92
N ARG A 63 -0.85 -4.71 -13.18
CA ARG A 63 0.18 -5.75 -13.28
C ARG A 63 -0.45 -7.15 -13.32
N GLU A 64 0.13 -8.04 -14.12
CA GLU A 64 -0.30 -9.45 -14.29
C GLU A 64 0.31 -10.40 -13.24
N ALA A 65 1.29 -9.93 -12.44
CA ALA A 65 2.02 -10.73 -11.46
C ALA A 65 2.15 -10.03 -10.09
N SER A 66 2.31 -10.84 -9.03
CA SER A 66 2.53 -10.38 -7.65
C SER A 66 3.84 -9.59 -7.52
N ILE A 67 3.71 -8.30 -7.25
CA ILE A 67 4.82 -7.37 -7.03
C ILE A 67 5.01 -7.11 -5.54
N GLY A 68 6.27 -6.94 -5.12
CA GLY A 68 6.56 -6.54 -3.74
C GLY A 68 6.03 -5.16 -3.38
N ILE A 69 5.87 -4.88 -2.09
CA ILE A 69 5.42 -3.56 -1.57
C ILE A 69 6.27 -2.39 -2.12
N GLN A 70 7.57 -2.60 -2.34
CA GLN A 70 8.45 -1.60 -2.95
C GLN A 70 8.04 -1.18 -4.38
N GLY A 71 7.18 -1.97 -5.05
CA GLY A 71 6.58 -1.64 -6.34
C GLY A 71 5.58 -0.48 -6.30
N LEU A 72 5.23 0.03 -5.11
CA LEU A 72 4.36 1.20 -4.93
C LEU A 72 4.84 2.42 -5.73
N ILE A 73 6.16 2.59 -5.87
CA ILE A 73 6.76 3.68 -6.65
C ILE A 73 6.23 3.71 -8.10
N THR A 74 5.87 2.57 -8.66
CA THR A 74 5.37 2.48 -10.05
C THR A 74 4.00 3.13 -10.24
N ALA A 75 3.16 3.21 -9.19
CA ALA A 75 1.93 4.00 -9.24
C ALA A 75 2.24 5.50 -9.30
N ILE A 76 3.25 5.95 -8.53
CA ILE A 76 3.69 7.35 -8.53
C ILE A 76 4.31 7.72 -9.89
N GLU A 77 5.16 6.86 -10.46
CA GLU A 77 5.73 7.06 -11.80
C GLU A 77 4.62 7.27 -12.84
N ARG A 78 3.62 6.38 -12.86
CA ARG A 78 2.49 6.44 -13.81
C ARG A 78 1.65 7.69 -13.67
N ILE A 79 1.33 8.12 -12.45
CA ILE A 79 0.59 9.37 -12.20
C ILE A 79 1.36 10.57 -12.76
N ASN A 80 2.70 10.51 -12.76
CA ASN A 80 3.57 11.54 -13.33
C ASN A 80 3.88 11.33 -14.83
N GLY A 81 3.18 10.42 -15.52
CA GLY A 81 3.37 10.16 -16.95
C GLY A 81 4.70 9.47 -17.30
N LYS A 82 5.29 8.73 -16.35
CA LYS A 82 6.50 7.92 -16.55
C LYS A 82 6.21 6.42 -16.60
#